data_AF-A0A2W5V682-F1
#
_entry.id   AF-A0A2W5V682-F1
#
_cell.length_a   1.000
_cell.length_b   1.000
_cell.length_c   1.000
_cell.angle_alpha   90.00
_cell.angle_beta   90.00
_cell.angle_gamma   90.00
#
_symmetry.space_group_name_H-M   'P 1'
#
loop_
_entity.id
_entity.type
_entity.pdbx_description
1 polymer ?
#
loop_
_entity_poly.entity_id
_entity_poly.type
_entity_poly.pdbx_seq_one_letter_code
_entity_poly.pdbx_strand_id
1 'polypeptide(L)'
;MGSVETAETLPPACYTDPDFYAFEKEALFNHEWLCVGRVEWVKEPGDYFTTRIIGEPIVVTRNRDNEIKAMSAVCQHRAMLVAEGRGNTRGFVCPYHHWVYSLNGDLVNAPAMERTCDFDKKTVKLPTFKVEIWLGFIFINFDVEAAPLAPRLSAVEAAIERYDLSTADGLTPPMTGQFAWNWKVMFENNNDGYHASKLHRGPLHDFIPSELCSFPEAGEGDAGFLRYNGTLHADASFNPTQKAVLPVFPHLTEEDRNRATFANIPPTLSLVMTSDMVIYLILRPTGPETMEQDTGVLVAPGATETSGFEERLEMIMTSAAKIIAQDMHVDELVQQGLRSRFAIRGRYSWQEGAQVQFNRWLTPRYQKAWAALKSADAPVAANEGAAA
;
A
#
# COMPACT_ATOMS: atom_id res chain seq x y z
N MET A 1 -19.65 10.70 10.34
CA MET A 1 -19.46 11.31 9.02
C MET A 1 -20.77 11.29 8.26
N GLY A 2 -21.00 12.26 7.37
CA GLY A 2 -22.21 12.33 6.55
C GLY A 2 -22.31 11.23 5.48
N SER A 3 -23.45 11.16 4.80
CA SER A 3 -23.63 10.43 3.53
C SER A 3 -22.80 11.08 2.41
N VAL A 4 -22.60 10.40 1.29
CA VAL A 4 -21.90 10.97 0.12
C VAL A 4 -22.51 12.29 -0.34
N GLU A 5 -23.84 12.42 -0.25
CA GLU A 5 -24.61 13.64 -0.58
C GLU A 5 -24.16 14.86 0.24
N THR A 6 -23.65 14.61 1.44
CA THR A 6 -23.26 15.63 2.42
C THR A 6 -21.74 15.77 2.60
N ALA A 7 -20.96 14.87 2.00
CA ALA A 7 -19.54 14.73 2.26
C ALA A 7 -18.69 15.72 1.45
N GLU A 8 -17.49 15.97 1.99
CA GLU A 8 -16.52 16.91 1.45
C GLU A 8 -15.11 16.32 1.50
N THR A 9 -14.24 16.79 0.62
CA THR A 9 -12.81 16.44 0.64
C THR A 9 -12.16 16.82 1.95
N LEU A 10 -10.99 16.24 2.23
CA LEU A 10 -10.16 16.70 3.34
C LEU A 10 -9.73 18.15 3.08
N PRO A 11 -9.41 18.92 4.14
CA PRO A 11 -8.78 20.22 3.99
C PRO A 11 -7.52 20.12 3.10
N PRO A 12 -7.25 21.08 2.19
CA PRO A 12 -6.07 21.04 1.33
C PRO A 12 -4.73 20.90 2.08
N ALA A 13 -4.64 21.43 3.30
CA ALA A 13 -3.48 21.27 4.18
C ALA A 13 -3.15 19.80 4.47
N CYS A 14 -4.13 18.89 4.50
CA CYS A 14 -3.90 17.46 4.70
C CYS A 14 -3.05 16.81 3.59
N TYR A 15 -2.91 17.47 2.44
CA TYR A 15 -2.16 16.98 1.28
C TYR A 15 -0.88 17.76 1.00
N THR A 16 -0.63 18.86 1.72
CA THR A 16 0.44 19.82 1.36
C THR A 16 1.28 20.25 2.56
N ASP A 17 0.71 20.23 3.77
CA ASP A 17 1.36 20.76 4.97
C ASP A 17 2.38 19.74 5.54
N PRO A 18 3.68 20.11 5.63
CA PRO A 18 4.70 19.26 6.24
C PRO A 18 4.42 18.92 7.71
N ASP A 19 3.81 19.82 8.48
CA ASP A 19 3.48 19.58 9.88
C ASP A 19 2.33 18.56 9.99
N PHE A 20 1.36 18.64 9.08
CA PHE A 20 0.32 17.61 8.97
C PHE A 20 0.91 16.26 8.58
N TYR A 21 1.86 16.21 7.64
CA TYR A 21 2.51 14.95 7.28
C TYR A 21 3.30 14.36 8.46
N ALA A 22 4.01 15.18 9.24
CA ALA A 22 4.68 14.74 10.45
C ALA A 22 3.70 14.16 11.48
N PHE A 23 2.56 14.82 11.70
CA PHE A 23 1.46 14.31 12.51
C PHE A 23 0.88 13.01 11.94
N GLU A 24 0.68 12.92 10.62
CA GLU A 24 0.09 11.78 9.93
C GLU A 24 0.95 10.51 10.08
N LYS A 25 2.27 10.63 10.09
CA LYS A 25 3.17 9.50 10.41
C LYS A 25 2.79 8.84 11.73
N GLU A 26 2.63 9.65 12.77
CA GLU A 26 2.28 9.16 14.10
C GLU A 26 0.82 8.78 14.23
N ALA A 27 -0.10 9.49 13.57
CA ALA A 27 -1.53 9.22 13.68
C ALA A 27 -1.97 7.97 12.91
N LEU A 28 -1.16 7.54 11.92
CA LEU A 28 -1.54 6.51 10.95
C LEU A 28 -0.44 5.48 10.73
N PHE A 29 0.66 5.88 10.09
CA PHE A 29 1.64 4.94 9.55
C PHE A 29 2.35 4.14 10.63
N ASN A 30 2.64 4.74 11.79
CA ASN A 30 3.30 4.08 12.91
C ASN A 30 2.45 2.99 13.58
N HIS A 31 1.13 2.97 13.37
CA HIS A 31 0.21 2.05 14.06
C HIS A 31 -0.58 1.14 13.13
N GLU A 32 -0.56 1.40 11.82
CA GLU A 32 -1.25 0.58 10.84
C GLU A 32 -0.36 -0.42 10.13
N TRP A 33 -1.01 -1.44 9.57
CA TRP A 33 -0.36 -2.43 8.73
C TRP A 33 -0.04 -1.84 7.34
N LEU A 34 1.21 -1.97 6.92
CA LEU A 34 1.77 -1.38 5.71
C LEU A 34 2.26 -2.48 4.77
N CYS A 35 1.62 -2.63 3.62
CA CYS A 35 2.10 -3.50 2.55
C CYS A 35 3.43 -2.96 2.02
N VAL A 36 4.46 -3.80 2.01
CA VAL A 36 5.81 -3.41 1.59
C VAL A 36 6.30 -4.16 0.36
N GLY A 37 5.65 -5.26 0.00
CA GLY A 37 6.02 -6.07 -1.16
C GLY A 37 5.23 -7.36 -1.22
N ARG A 38 5.74 -8.31 -2.00
CA ARG A 38 5.15 -9.65 -2.11
C ARG A 38 6.13 -10.77 -1.74
N VAL A 39 5.59 -11.92 -1.37
CA VAL A 39 6.36 -13.11 -0.98
C VAL A 39 7.24 -13.64 -2.12
N GLU A 40 6.83 -13.46 -3.37
CA GLU A 40 7.59 -13.89 -4.55
C GLU A 40 8.84 -13.05 -4.77
N TRP A 41 8.93 -11.85 -4.17
CA TRP A 41 10.14 -11.00 -4.24
C TRP A 41 11.26 -11.52 -3.33
N VAL A 42 10.94 -12.43 -2.41
CA VAL A 42 11.88 -13.16 -1.55
C VAL A 42 11.57 -14.65 -1.59
N LYS A 43 11.71 -15.26 -2.77
CA LYS A 43 11.29 -16.64 -3.01
C LYS A 43 12.17 -17.64 -2.25
N GLU A 44 13.48 -17.49 -2.36
CA GLU A 44 14.46 -18.42 -1.80
C GLU A 44 15.04 -17.91 -0.47
N PRO A 45 15.45 -18.80 0.45
CA PRO A 45 16.20 -18.40 1.64
C PRO A 45 17.42 -17.54 1.31
N GLY A 46 17.56 -16.43 2.03
CA GLY A 46 18.59 -15.42 1.80
C GLY A 46 18.18 -14.32 0.83
N ASP A 47 17.10 -14.50 0.06
CA ASP A 47 16.58 -13.43 -0.78
C ASP A 47 16.15 -12.26 0.09
N TYR A 48 16.42 -11.05 -0.38
CA TYR A 48 16.04 -9.81 0.26
C TYR A 48 15.68 -8.74 -0.75
N PHE A 49 14.86 -7.79 -0.33
CA PHE A 49 14.73 -6.48 -0.94
C PHE A 49 14.73 -5.38 0.13
N THR A 50 15.10 -4.18 -0.27
CA THR A 50 15.01 -2.99 0.57
C THR A 50 13.88 -2.09 0.11
N THR A 51 13.24 -1.42 1.05
CA THR A 51 12.22 -0.41 0.78
C THR A 51 12.32 0.73 1.79
N ARG A 52 11.54 1.79 1.59
CA ARG A 52 11.41 2.89 2.54
C ARG A 52 9.93 3.25 2.69
N ILE A 53 9.49 3.48 3.91
CA ILE A 53 8.18 4.06 4.18
C ILE A 53 8.31 5.14 5.24
N ILE A 54 7.67 6.28 5.05
CA ILE A 54 7.70 7.44 5.97
C ILE A 54 9.10 7.93 6.39
N GLY A 55 10.13 7.61 5.61
CA GLY A 55 11.54 7.93 5.90
C GLY A 55 12.35 6.77 6.47
N GLU A 56 11.70 5.70 6.95
CA GLU A 56 12.36 4.56 7.58
C GLU A 56 12.88 3.55 6.55
N PRO A 57 14.20 3.28 6.49
CA PRO A 57 14.77 2.30 5.58
C PRO A 57 14.59 0.89 6.15
N ILE A 58 13.99 0.01 5.35
CA ILE A 58 13.56 -1.34 5.72
C ILE A 58 14.28 -2.35 4.83
N VAL A 59 14.68 -3.48 5.41
CA VAL A 59 15.07 -4.69 4.68
C VAL A 59 14.07 -5.79 4.99
N VAL A 60 13.56 -6.44 3.94
CA VAL A 60 12.70 -7.61 4.02
C VAL A 60 13.46 -8.79 3.45
N THR A 61 13.47 -9.93 4.15
CA THR A 61 14.22 -11.12 3.74
C THR A 61 13.50 -12.41 4.10
N ARG A 62 13.74 -13.49 3.34
CA ARG A 62 13.41 -14.85 3.77
C ARG A 62 14.61 -15.44 4.50
N ASN A 63 14.45 -15.78 5.78
CA ASN A 63 15.52 -16.38 6.56
C ASN A 63 15.76 -17.86 6.17
N ARG A 64 16.72 -18.51 6.83
CA ARG A 64 17.05 -19.93 6.58
C ARG A 64 16.00 -20.92 7.06
N ASP A 65 15.12 -20.48 7.95
CA ASP A 65 13.98 -21.23 8.47
C ASP A 65 12.73 -21.03 7.61
N ASN A 66 12.88 -20.40 6.42
CA ASN A 66 11.82 -20.03 5.47
C ASN A 66 10.81 -18.99 5.98
N GLU A 67 11.09 -18.31 7.09
CA GLU A 67 10.26 -17.23 7.61
C GLU A 67 10.61 -15.89 6.95
N ILE A 68 9.59 -15.08 6.67
CA ILE A 68 9.78 -13.70 6.21
C ILE A 68 10.05 -12.81 7.42
N LYS A 69 11.13 -12.04 7.36
CA LYS A 69 11.51 -11.04 8.36
C LYS A 69 11.54 -9.66 7.72
N ALA A 70 11.05 -8.66 8.44
CA ALA A 70 11.23 -7.26 8.10
C ALA A 70 11.92 -6.55 9.25
N MET A 71 12.96 -5.77 8.93
CA MET A 71 13.86 -5.18 9.90
C MET A 71 14.31 -3.79 9.45
N SER A 72 14.76 -2.96 10.38
CA SER A 72 15.47 -1.74 10.05
C SER A 72 16.73 -2.10 9.25
N ALA A 73 16.95 -1.42 8.12
CA ALA A 73 18.17 -1.57 7.33
C ALA A 73 19.35 -0.79 7.95
N VAL A 74 19.19 -0.19 9.14
CA VAL A 74 20.18 0.70 9.77
C VAL A 74 21.11 -0.07 10.72
N CYS A 75 22.40 -0.07 10.41
CA CYS A 75 23.43 -0.64 11.27
C CYS A 75 23.45 0.07 12.63
N GLN A 76 23.41 -0.72 13.70
CA GLN A 76 23.43 -0.26 15.10
C GLN A 76 24.79 0.31 15.56
N HIS A 77 25.81 0.31 14.71
CA HIS A 77 27.09 0.94 15.03
C HIS A 77 27.06 2.45 14.74
N ARG A 78 26.96 2.83 13.46
CA ARG A 78 27.02 4.22 13.00
C ARG A 78 26.05 4.49 11.84
N ALA A 79 24.86 3.89 11.93
CA ALA A 79 23.71 4.12 11.08
C ALA A 79 23.88 3.87 9.57
N MET A 80 24.95 3.21 9.13
CA MET A 80 25.10 2.81 7.73
C MET A 80 24.00 1.82 7.33
N LEU A 81 23.48 1.95 6.11
CA LEU A 81 22.55 0.96 5.56
C LEU A 81 23.28 -0.37 5.34
N VAL A 82 22.70 -1.47 5.82
CA VAL A 82 23.31 -2.81 5.74
C VAL A 82 22.98 -3.55 4.44
N ALA A 83 22.04 -3.03 3.66
CA ALA A 83 21.59 -3.57 2.39
C ALA A 83 21.03 -2.46 1.51
N GLU A 84 21.09 -2.66 0.20
CA GLU A 84 20.47 -1.81 -0.82
C GLU A 84 19.89 -2.70 -1.93
N GLY A 85 18.83 -2.22 -2.59
CA GLY A 85 18.22 -2.88 -3.74
C GLY A 85 17.61 -4.24 -3.39
N ARG A 86 17.94 -5.25 -4.19
CA ARG A 86 17.47 -6.64 -4.03
C ARG A 86 18.62 -7.61 -4.30
N GLY A 87 18.60 -8.77 -3.66
CA GLY A 87 19.65 -9.78 -3.86
C GLY A 87 19.44 -11.01 -2.99
N ASN A 88 20.47 -11.87 -2.93
CA ASN A 88 20.51 -13.03 -2.05
C ASN A 88 21.78 -12.97 -1.19
N THR A 89 21.65 -13.21 0.12
CA THR A 89 22.80 -13.18 1.04
C THR A 89 22.68 -14.19 2.19
N ARG A 90 23.81 -14.53 2.79
CA ARG A 90 23.90 -15.37 3.99
C ARG A 90 23.74 -14.59 5.30
N GLY A 91 23.82 -13.27 5.23
CA GLY A 91 23.74 -12.30 6.34
C GLY A 91 24.07 -10.89 5.83
N PHE A 92 23.68 -9.86 6.57
CA PHE A 92 23.88 -8.46 6.17
C PHE A 92 25.22 -7.94 6.70
N VAL A 93 26.17 -7.69 5.80
CA VAL A 93 27.48 -7.14 6.14
C VAL A 93 27.43 -5.63 5.96
N CYS A 94 27.50 -4.89 7.06
CA CYS A 94 27.56 -3.44 7.03
C CYS A 94 28.81 -2.98 6.25
N PRO A 95 28.66 -2.24 5.13
CA PRO A 95 29.78 -1.87 4.26
C PRO A 95 30.77 -0.89 4.91
N TYR A 96 30.40 -0.26 6.03
CA TYR A 96 31.27 0.72 6.68
C TYR A 96 32.36 0.08 7.55
N HIS A 97 31.99 -0.82 8.46
CA HIS A 97 32.94 -1.43 9.42
C HIS A 97 32.76 -2.94 9.56
N HIS A 98 32.01 -3.57 8.64
CA HIS A 98 31.82 -5.01 8.56
C HIS A 98 31.23 -5.65 9.84
N TRP A 99 30.36 -4.92 10.54
CA TRP A 99 29.42 -5.56 11.45
C TRP A 99 28.49 -6.46 10.65
N VAL A 100 28.36 -7.71 11.06
CA VAL A 100 27.60 -8.72 10.33
C VAL A 100 26.37 -9.10 11.12
N TYR A 101 25.21 -8.93 10.51
CA TYR A 101 23.92 -9.32 11.07
C TYR A 101 23.43 -10.62 10.42
N SER A 102 22.76 -11.47 11.20
CA SER A 102 22.06 -12.64 10.67
C SER A 102 20.84 -12.22 9.84
N LEU A 103 20.21 -13.16 9.12
CA LEU A 103 18.93 -12.91 8.45
C LEU A 103 17.77 -12.70 9.44
N ASN A 104 17.98 -12.95 10.73
CA ASN A 104 17.07 -12.64 11.83
C ASN A 104 17.40 -11.31 12.53
N GLY A 105 18.46 -10.62 12.08
CA GLY A 105 18.87 -9.32 12.60
C GLY A 105 19.87 -9.35 13.74
N ASP A 106 20.21 -10.51 14.30
CA ASP A 106 21.17 -10.62 15.41
C ASP A 106 22.58 -10.23 14.96
N LEU A 107 23.33 -9.49 15.79
CA LEU A 107 24.73 -9.20 15.52
C LEU A 107 25.60 -10.45 15.71
N VAL A 108 26.09 -10.99 14.59
CA VAL A 108 26.92 -12.21 14.56
C VAL A 108 28.39 -11.88 14.80
N ASN A 109 28.88 -10.81 14.16
CA ASN A 109 30.27 -10.40 14.21
C ASN A 109 30.40 -8.88 14.26
N ALA A 110 31.36 -8.40 15.04
CA ALA A 110 31.69 -6.99 15.19
C ALA A 110 33.22 -6.87 15.32
N PRO A 111 33.95 -6.62 14.22
CA PRO A 111 35.42 -6.60 14.23
C PRO A 111 35.98 -5.59 15.25
N ALA A 112 37.09 -5.96 15.91
CA ALA A 112 37.86 -5.13 16.85
C ALA A 112 37.11 -4.64 18.11
N MET A 113 35.91 -5.17 18.39
CA MET A 113 35.13 -4.79 19.57
C MET A 113 35.55 -5.51 20.86
N GLU A 114 36.48 -6.46 20.80
CA GLU A 114 36.92 -7.27 21.95
C GLU A 114 37.63 -6.46 23.06
N ARG A 115 38.06 -5.23 22.76
CA ARG A 115 38.67 -4.30 23.74
C ARG A 115 37.72 -3.20 24.19
N THR A 116 36.50 -3.16 23.67
CA THR A 116 35.49 -2.19 24.07
C THR A 116 34.85 -2.66 25.38
N CYS A 117 34.96 -1.87 26.43
CA CYS A 117 34.35 -2.18 27.72
C CYS A 117 32.83 -2.37 27.57
N ASP A 118 32.30 -3.38 28.26
CA ASP A 118 30.86 -3.67 28.38
C ASP A 118 30.12 -3.90 27.04
N PHE A 119 30.84 -4.23 25.97
CA PHE A 119 30.23 -4.60 24.69
C PHE A 119 29.85 -6.08 24.65
N ASP A 120 28.55 -6.38 24.70
CA ASP A 120 28.01 -7.70 24.40
C ASP A 120 27.27 -7.69 23.06
N LYS A 121 27.84 -8.37 22.06
CA LYS A 121 27.18 -8.48 20.74
C LYS A 121 25.79 -9.11 20.81
N LYS A 122 25.49 -9.93 21.83
CA LYS A 122 24.17 -10.57 21.98
C LYS A 122 23.05 -9.59 22.33
N THR A 123 23.37 -8.41 22.83
CA THR A 123 22.38 -7.37 23.13
C THR A 123 22.10 -6.46 21.93
N VAL A 124 22.87 -6.61 20.84
CA VAL A 124 22.74 -5.79 19.64
C VAL A 124 22.07 -6.59 18.52
N LYS A 125 20.99 -6.03 17.98
CA LYS A 125 20.28 -6.56 16.82
C LYS A 125 19.71 -5.43 15.97
N LEU A 126 19.46 -5.71 14.69
CA LEU A 126 18.61 -4.84 13.89
C LEU A 126 17.19 -4.83 14.51
N PRO A 127 16.59 -3.64 14.74
CA PRO A 127 15.19 -3.56 15.12
C PRO A 127 14.30 -4.30 14.13
N THR A 128 13.35 -5.07 14.64
CA THR A 128 12.43 -5.92 13.85
C THR A 128 11.04 -5.30 13.84
N PHE A 129 10.34 -5.41 12.72
CA PHE A 129 8.94 -5.02 12.60
C PHE A 129 8.03 -6.24 12.72
N LYS A 130 6.77 -6.04 13.12
CA LYS A 130 5.77 -7.12 13.05
C LYS A 130 5.52 -7.43 11.58
N VAL A 131 5.35 -8.71 11.22
CA VAL A 131 5.12 -9.15 9.84
C VAL A 131 3.88 -10.02 9.78
N GLU A 132 3.03 -9.78 8.77
CA GLU A 132 1.91 -10.65 8.42
C GLU A 132 1.87 -10.82 6.89
N ILE A 133 1.45 -12.00 6.44
CA ILE A 133 1.29 -12.31 5.02
C ILE A 133 -0.19 -12.45 4.73
N TRP A 134 -0.71 -11.66 3.79
CA TRP A 134 -2.09 -11.73 3.35
C TRP A 134 -2.14 -11.89 1.83
N LEU A 135 -2.64 -13.04 1.34
CA LEU A 135 -2.75 -13.35 -0.10
C LEU A 135 -1.46 -13.08 -0.91
N GLY A 136 -0.31 -13.44 -0.33
CA GLY A 136 1.02 -13.23 -0.92
C GLY A 136 1.58 -11.81 -0.76
N PHE A 137 0.83 -10.85 -0.21
CA PHE A 137 1.32 -9.53 0.15
C PHE A 137 1.96 -9.54 1.54
N ILE A 138 3.13 -8.93 1.66
CA ILE A 138 3.88 -8.79 2.91
C ILE A 138 3.49 -7.47 3.54
N PHE A 139 2.86 -7.54 4.72
CA PHE A 139 2.56 -6.38 5.55
C PHE A 139 3.53 -6.29 6.73
N ILE A 140 3.88 -5.07 7.10
CA ILE A 140 4.61 -4.77 8.33
C ILE A 140 3.80 -3.86 9.25
N ASN A 141 4.11 -3.87 10.54
CA ASN A 141 3.67 -2.83 11.47
C ASN A 141 4.86 -2.36 12.33
N PHE A 142 4.97 -1.04 12.53
CA PHE A 142 5.99 -0.46 13.40
C PHE A 142 5.69 -0.73 14.88
N ASP A 143 4.42 -0.86 15.24
CA ASP A 143 4.00 -1.37 16.55
C ASP A 143 4.11 -2.91 16.59
N VAL A 144 5.08 -3.40 17.33
CA VAL A 144 5.33 -4.84 17.52
C VAL A 144 4.21 -5.54 18.30
N GLU A 145 3.42 -4.77 19.07
CA GLU A 145 2.29 -5.25 19.84
C GLU A 145 0.96 -5.11 19.09
N ALA A 146 0.98 -4.63 17.83
CA ALA A 146 -0.24 -4.42 17.03
C ALA A 146 -1.11 -5.68 16.94
N ALA A 147 -2.43 -5.52 17.01
CA ALA A 147 -3.35 -6.63 16.78
C ALA A 147 -3.18 -7.20 15.34
N PRO A 148 -3.41 -8.51 15.13
CA PRO A 148 -3.34 -9.12 13.80
C PRO A 148 -4.22 -8.41 12.76
N LEU A 149 -3.77 -8.40 11.50
CA LEU A 149 -4.48 -7.75 10.39
C LEU A 149 -5.66 -8.59 9.91
N ALA A 150 -5.48 -9.91 9.75
CA ALA A 150 -6.44 -10.81 9.12
C ALA A 150 -7.91 -10.64 9.57
N PRO A 151 -8.25 -10.51 10.87
CA PRO A 151 -9.64 -10.31 11.28
C PRO A 151 -10.30 -9.06 10.66
N ARG A 152 -9.51 -8.01 10.44
CA ARG A 152 -9.94 -6.72 9.86
C ARG A 152 -10.02 -6.74 8.33
N LEU A 153 -9.58 -7.82 7.67
CA LEU A 153 -9.65 -7.99 6.22
C LEU A 153 -10.74 -8.95 5.77
N SER A 154 -11.47 -9.57 6.69
CA SER A 154 -12.49 -10.60 6.40
C SER A 154 -13.51 -10.19 5.33
N ALA A 155 -14.02 -8.96 5.38
CA ALA A 155 -14.99 -8.46 4.39
C ALA A 155 -14.38 -8.33 2.98
N VAL A 156 -13.15 -7.81 2.89
CA VAL A 156 -12.43 -7.69 1.61
C VAL A 156 -12.06 -9.07 1.08
N GLU A 157 -11.56 -9.96 1.94
CA GLU A 157 -11.15 -11.32 1.59
C GLU A 157 -12.33 -12.12 1.04
N ALA A 158 -13.49 -12.07 1.70
CA ALA A 158 -14.71 -12.72 1.22
C ALA A 158 -15.16 -12.20 -0.17
N ALA A 159 -14.94 -10.92 -0.46
CA ALA A 159 -15.29 -10.34 -1.75
C ALA A 159 -14.36 -10.78 -2.89
N ILE A 160 -13.11 -11.12 -2.59
CA ILE A 160 -12.08 -11.44 -3.59
C ILE A 160 -11.61 -12.90 -3.55
N GLU A 161 -12.18 -13.75 -2.70
CA GLU A 161 -11.78 -15.15 -2.49
C GLU A 161 -11.68 -15.95 -3.80
N ARG A 162 -12.56 -15.66 -4.77
CA ARG A 162 -12.68 -16.38 -6.05
C ARG A 162 -11.57 -16.09 -7.04
N TYR A 163 -10.73 -15.10 -6.76
CA TYR A 163 -9.51 -14.86 -7.51
C TYR A 163 -8.36 -15.79 -7.08
N ASP A 164 -8.47 -16.44 -5.91
CA ASP A 164 -7.40 -17.28 -5.34
C ASP A 164 -6.00 -16.64 -5.45
N LEU A 165 -5.88 -15.40 -4.96
CA LEU A 165 -4.65 -14.62 -5.08
C LEU A 165 -3.45 -15.25 -4.36
N SER A 166 -3.68 -16.25 -3.51
CA SER A 166 -2.65 -17.01 -2.84
C SER A 166 -1.86 -17.94 -3.77
N THR A 167 -2.47 -18.34 -4.89
CA THR A 167 -1.88 -19.23 -5.90
C THR A 167 -1.66 -18.52 -7.25
N ALA A 168 -2.11 -17.27 -7.38
CA ALA A 168 -1.94 -16.47 -8.58
C ALA A 168 -0.47 -16.26 -8.95
N ASP A 169 -0.17 -16.31 -10.25
CA ASP A 169 1.18 -16.05 -10.74
C ASP A 169 1.43 -14.54 -10.72
N GLY A 170 2.55 -14.12 -10.14
CA GLY A 170 2.94 -12.71 -10.06
C GLY A 170 4.27 -12.41 -10.74
N LEU A 171 4.31 -11.32 -11.49
CA LEU A 171 5.56 -10.78 -12.02
C LEU A 171 6.12 -9.75 -11.04
N THR A 172 7.45 -9.78 -10.85
CA THR A 172 8.12 -8.77 -10.03
C THR A 172 8.19 -7.45 -10.82
N PRO A 173 7.75 -6.32 -10.25
CA PRO A 173 7.85 -5.03 -10.90
C PRO A 173 9.31 -4.69 -11.26
N PRO A 174 9.57 -4.17 -12.48
CA PRO A 174 10.92 -3.88 -12.92
C PRO A 174 11.50 -2.65 -12.22
N MET A 175 10.65 -1.68 -11.87
CA MET A 175 11.06 -0.39 -11.28
C MET A 175 9.96 0.16 -10.39
N THR A 176 10.37 0.89 -9.35
CA THR A 176 9.51 1.69 -8.49
C THR A 176 9.32 3.08 -9.12
N GLY A 177 8.07 3.50 -9.33
CA GLY A 177 7.75 4.84 -9.82
C GLY A 177 7.89 5.89 -8.72
N GLN A 178 8.29 7.10 -9.10
CA GLN A 178 8.38 8.27 -8.22
C GLN A 178 7.41 9.34 -8.71
N PHE A 179 6.61 9.88 -7.79
CA PHE A 179 5.50 10.75 -8.12
C PHE A 179 5.47 11.99 -7.21
N ALA A 180 5.11 13.12 -7.81
CA ALA A 180 5.14 14.45 -7.19
C ALA A 180 3.77 14.87 -6.64
N TRP A 181 3.06 13.93 -6.03
CA TRP A 181 1.80 14.16 -5.33
C TRP A 181 1.70 13.36 -4.03
N ASN A 182 0.77 13.78 -3.17
CA ASN A 182 0.48 13.13 -1.90
C ASN A 182 -0.12 11.72 -2.14
N TRP A 183 0.22 10.76 -1.27
CA TRP A 183 -0.29 9.39 -1.36
C TRP A 183 -1.82 9.28 -1.36
N LYS A 184 -2.52 10.21 -0.70
CA LYS A 184 -4.00 10.26 -0.68
C LYS A 184 -4.57 10.67 -2.04
N VAL A 185 -3.89 11.53 -2.79
CA VAL A 185 -4.30 11.89 -4.17
C VAL A 185 -4.34 10.63 -5.03
N MET A 186 -3.31 9.78 -4.96
CA MET A 186 -3.31 8.50 -5.68
C MET A 186 -4.44 7.57 -5.22
N PHE A 187 -4.67 7.41 -3.91
CA PHE A 187 -5.76 6.57 -3.41
C PHE A 187 -7.14 7.07 -3.83
N GLU A 188 -7.34 8.39 -3.80
CA GLU A 188 -8.58 9.04 -4.20
C GLU A 188 -8.82 8.87 -5.70
N ASN A 189 -7.81 9.17 -6.54
CA ASN A 189 -7.91 9.06 -7.99
C ASN A 189 -8.12 7.60 -8.44
N ASN A 190 -7.29 6.65 -7.98
CA ASN A 190 -7.40 5.24 -8.38
C ASN A 190 -8.76 4.61 -8.03
N ASN A 191 -9.49 5.18 -7.07
CA ASN A 191 -10.78 4.67 -6.61
C ASN A 191 -11.97 5.55 -6.99
N ASP A 192 -11.79 6.51 -7.87
CA ASP A 192 -12.83 7.43 -8.29
C ASP A 192 -13.63 6.84 -9.48
N GLY A 193 -14.94 6.71 -9.27
CA GLY A 193 -15.87 6.30 -10.32
C GLY A 193 -16.32 7.44 -11.20
N TYR A 194 -16.14 8.69 -10.79
CA TYR A 194 -16.70 9.87 -11.43
C TYR A 194 -15.88 10.38 -12.61
N HIS A 195 -14.55 10.48 -12.48
CA HIS A 195 -13.72 10.94 -13.61
C HIS A 195 -13.68 9.92 -14.74
N ALA A 196 -13.87 8.62 -14.44
CA ALA A 196 -13.54 7.52 -15.33
C ALA A 196 -14.18 7.64 -16.74
N SER A 197 -15.49 7.92 -16.84
CA SER A 197 -16.18 8.08 -18.14
C SER A 197 -15.81 9.37 -18.89
N LYS A 198 -15.17 10.35 -18.24
CA LYS A 198 -14.84 11.65 -18.85
C LYS A 198 -13.37 11.77 -19.18
N LEU A 199 -12.50 11.48 -18.20
CA LEU A 199 -11.05 11.52 -18.35
C LEU A 199 -10.59 10.43 -19.32
N HIS A 200 -11.03 9.18 -19.11
CA HIS A 200 -10.64 8.02 -19.91
C HIS A 200 -11.51 7.78 -21.13
N ARG A 201 -12.33 8.76 -21.52
CA ARG A 201 -13.27 8.63 -22.63
C ARG A 201 -12.60 8.05 -23.87
N GLY A 202 -13.12 6.93 -24.33
CA GLY A 202 -12.63 6.24 -25.52
C GLY A 202 -12.68 4.73 -25.39
N PRO A 203 -12.36 4.03 -26.49
CA PRO A 203 -12.55 2.58 -26.60
C PRO A 203 -11.70 1.74 -25.64
N LEU A 204 -10.72 2.33 -24.95
CA LEU A 204 -9.90 1.61 -23.97
C LEU A 204 -10.53 1.56 -22.57
N HIS A 205 -11.59 2.33 -22.32
CA HIS A 205 -12.23 2.39 -20.99
C HIS A 205 -13.77 2.44 -21.04
N ASP A 206 -14.40 2.88 -22.15
CA ASP A 206 -15.86 3.09 -22.24
C ASP A 206 -16.72 1.86 -21.90
N PHE A 207 -16.13 0.66 -21.81
CA PHE A 207 -16.79 -0.56 -21.34
C PHE A 207 -16.99 -0.66 -19.81
N ILE A 208 -16.45 0.28 -19.02
CA ILE A 208 -16.64 0.41 -17.56
C ILE A 208 -17.26 1.79 -17.27
N PRO A 209 -18.55 2.00 -17.55
CA PRO A 209 -19.19 3.29 -17.37
C PRO A 209 -19.33 3.64 -15.88
N SER A 210 -19.06 4.91 -15.57
CA SER A 210 -19.14 5.50 -14.23
C SER A 210 -20.49 5.26 -13.57
N GLU A 211 -21.59 5.24 -14.33
CA GLU A 211 -22.95 5.09 -13.82
C GLU A 211 -23.21 3.71 -13.19
N LEU A 212 -22.35 2.73 -13.45
CA LEU A 212 -22.44 1.37 -12.89
C LEU A 212 -21.53 1.17 -11.66
N CYS A 213 -21.01 2.25 -11.07
CA CYS A 213 -20.26 2.14 -9.82
C CYS A 213 -21.16 1.74 -8.65
N SER A 214 -20.64 0.92 -7.74
CA SER A 214 -21.29 0.63 -6.47
C SER A 214 -20.27 0.53 -5.34
N PHE A 215 -20.74 0.79 -4.12
CA PHE A 215 -19.91 0.98 -2.93
C PHE A 215 -20.47 0.15 -1.78
N PRO A 216 -20.08 -1.13 -1.66
CA PRO A 216 -20.39 -1.92 -0.48
C PRO A 216 -19.88 -1.21 0.77
N GLU A 217 -20.68 -1.15 1.82
CA GLU A 217 -20.29 -0.45 3.04
C GLU A 217 -19.24 -1.26 3.82
N ALA A 218 -18.08 -0.65 4.08
CA ALA A 218 -17.08 -1.19 5.01
C ALA A 218 -17.56 -1.10 6.46
N GLY A 219 -17.30 -2.14 7.25
CA GLY A 219 -17.60 -2.22 8.67
C GLY A 219 -16.69 -1.33 9.52
N GLU A 220 -17.15 -1.02 10.74
CA GLU A 220 -16.32 -0.34 11.72
C GLU A 220 -15.13 -1.23 12.13
N GLY A 221 -13.92 -0.72 11.99
CA GLY A 221 -12.68 -1.46 12.31
C GLY A 221 -12.06 -2.22 11.14
N ASP A 222 -12.76 -2.34 10.01
CA ASP A 222 -12.21 -2.94 8.80
C ASP A 222 -10.92 -2.23 8.37
N ALA A 223 -9.97 -3.00 7.87
CA ALA A 223 -8.69 -2.52 7.36
C ALA A 223 -8.74 -2.23 5.85
N GLY A 224 -9.87 -2.47 5.20
CA GLY A 224 -10.05 -2.20 3.79
C GLY A 224 -11.48 -1.89 3.40
N PHE A 225 -11.65 -1.45 2.16
CA PHE A 225 -12.94 -1.09 1.58
C PHE A 225 -12.98 -1.47 0.10
N LEU A 226 -14.20 -1.57 -0.43
CA LEU A 226 -14.46 -2.04 -1.79
C LEU A 226 -15.17 -0.97 -2.61
N ARG A 227 -14.82 -0.94 -3.89
CA ARG A 227 -15.63 -0.35 -4.96
C ARG A 227 -15.81 -1.41 -6.03
N TYR A 228 -17.01 -1.53 -6.56
CA TYR A 228 -17.26 -2.26 -7.80
C TYR A 228 -17.60 -1.29 -8.91
N ASN A 229 -17.33 -1.68 -10.14
CA ASN A 229 -17.86 -1.01 -11.31
C ASN A 229 -18.35 -2.04 -12.32
N GLY A 230 -19.64 -2.01 -12.63
CA GLY A 230 -20.19 -2.87 -13.67
C GLY A 230 -19.54 -2.61 -15.03
N THR A 231 -19.44 -3.67 -15.83
CA THR A 231 -18.93 -3.62 -17.20
C THR A 231 -20.07 -3.82 -18.20
N LEU A 232 -19.91 -3.37 -19.44
CA LEU A 232 -20.95 -3.51 -20.48
C LEU A 232 -21.10 -4.94 -21.02
N HIS A 233 -20.13 -5.80 -20.73
CA HIS A 233 -20.16 -7.22 -21.06
C HIS A 233 -19.22 -8.00 -20.13
N ALA A 234 -19.39 -9.32 -20.09
CA ALA A 234 -18.53 -10.20 -19.34
C ALA A 234 -17.07 -10.15 -19.85
N ASP A 235 -16.15 -10.41 -18.93
CA ASP A 235 -14.71 -10.48 -19.13
C ASP A 235 -14.12 -9.23 -19.78
N ALA A 236 -14.61 -8.05 -19.42
CA ALA A 236 -14.09 -6.83 -19.98
C ALA A 236 -12.68 -6.53 -19.45
N SER A 237 -11.78 -6.08 -20.32
CA SER A 237 -10.35 -5.91 -20.00
C SER A 237 -9.71 -4.76 -20.77
N PHE A 238 -8.70 -4.14 -20.18
CA PHE A 238 -8.04 -2.90 -20.66
C PHE A 238 -7.10 -3.13 -21.85
N ASN A 239 -7.66 -3.57 -22.98
CA ASN A 239 -6.92 -3.80 -24.22
C ASN A 239 -7.81 -3.48 -25.45
N PRO A 240 -7.26 -3.44 -26.69
CA PRO A 240 -8.02 -3.03 -27.87
C PRO A 240 -9.22 -3.93 -28.22
N THR A 241 -9.23 -5.18 -27.74
CA THR A 241 -10.36 -6.10 -27.93
C THR A 241 -11.49 -5.86 -26.94
N GLN A 242 -11.23 -5.07 -25.89
CA GLN A 242 -12.07 -4.86 -24.71
C GLN A 242 -12.40 -6.12 -23.92
N LYS A 243 -11.89 -7.29 -24.30
CA LYS A 243 -12.17 -8.58 -23.69
C LYS A 243 -10.92 -9.19 -23.07
N ALA A 244 -11.11 -10.10 -22.13
CA ALA A 244 -10.03 -10.89 -21.56
C ALA A 244 -9.23 -11.60 -22.67
N VAL A 245 -7.92 -11.46 -22.58
CA VAL A 245 -6.96 -12.10 -23.50
C VAL A 245 -5.98 -13.00 -22.74
N LEU A 246 -5.93 -12.87 -21.42
CA LEU A 246 -5.30 -13.83 -20.53
C LEU A 246 -6.35 -14.84 -20.02
N PRO A 247 -5.92 -16.00 -19.49
CA PRO A 247 -6.82 -16.92 -18.82
C PRO A 247 -7.61 -16.22 -17.70
N VAL A 248 -8.93 -16.38 -17.76
CA VAL A 248 -9.85 -15.91 -16.72
C VAL A 248 -9.63 -16.71 -15.44
N PHE A 249 -9.67 -16.06 -14.28
CA PHE A 249 -9.59 -16.74 -12.98
C PHE A 249 -10.70 -17.79 -12.86
N PRO A 250 -10.36 -19.05 -12.49
CA PRO A 250 -11.22 -20.20 -12.75
C PRO A 250 -12.50 -20.27 -11.89
N HIS A 251 -12.55 -19.52 -10.78
CA HIS A 251 -13.65 -19.60 -9.82
C HIS A 251 -14.57 -18.38 -9.84
N LEU A 252 -14.38 -17.44 -10.77
CA LEU A 252 -15.20 -16.25 -10.90
C LEU A 252 -16.64 -16.59 -11.31
N THR A 253 -17.60 -15.96 -10.64
CA THR A 253 -19.02 -16.07 -10.98
C THR A 253 -19.38 -15.21 -12.19
N GLU A 254 -20.60 -15.33 -12.68
CA GLU A 254 -21.12 -14.42 -13.72
C GLU A 254 -21.11 -12.96 -13.24
N GLU A 255 -21.43 -12.70 -11.98
CA GLU A 255 -21.37 -11.34 -11.41
C GLU A 255 -19.94 -10.80 -11.41
N ASP A 256 -18.97 -11.62 -10.96
CA ASP A 256 -17.56 -11.22 -10.94
C ASP A 256 -17.03 -10.90 -12.33
N ARG A 257 -17.44 -11.67 -13.35
CA ARG A 257 -17.03 -11.47 -14.74
C ARG A 257 -17.66 -10.24 -15.39
N ASN A 258 -18.75 -9.69 -14.85
CA ASN A 258 -19.44 -8.49 -15.35
C ASN A 258 -19.10 -7.23 -14.55
N ARG A 259 -17.96 -7.21 -13.83
CA ARG A 259 -17.49 -6.04 -13.11
C ARG A 259 -15.98 -5.95 -13.04
N ALA A 260 -15.47 -4.73 -12.88
CA ALA A 260 -14.17 -4.48 -12.29
C ALA A 260 -14.33 -4.38 -10.76
N THR A 261 -13.39 -4.96 -10.01
CA THR A 261 -13.33 -4.89 -8.55
C THR A 261 -12.13 -4.08 -8.10
N PHE A 262 -12.36 -3.13 -7.20
CA PHE A 262 -11.33 -2.31 -6.57
C PHE A 262 -11.30 -2.65 -5.08
N ALA A 263 -10.28 -3.38 -4.65
CA ALA A 263 -10.09 -3.77 -3.26
C ALA A 263 -8.94 -2.95 -2.65
N ASN A 264 -9.24 -2.18 -1.61
CA ASN A 264 -8.33 -1.19 -1.06
C ASN A 264 -7.99 -1.52 0.38
N ILE A 265 -6.70 -1.57 0.69
CA ILE A 265 -6.15 -1.82 2.01
C ILE A 265 -5.23 -0.62 2.31
N PRO A 266 -5.81 0.54 2.68
CA PRO A 266 -5.04 1.73 2.96
C PRO A 266 -4.14 1.52 4.20
N PRO A 267 -3.01 2.24 4.29
CA PRO A 267 -2.63 3.34 3.42
C PRO A 267 -1.68 2.96 2.27
N THR A 268 -1.51 1.66 1.97
CA THR A 268 -0.37 1.21 1.15
C THR A 268 -0.72 0.25 0.03
N LEU A 269 -1.89 -0.41 0.01
CA LEU A 269 -2.22 -1.37 -1.03
C LEU A 269 -3.57 -1.04 -1.68
N SER A 270 -3.58 -1.06 -3.01
CA SER A 270 -4.80 -1.04 -3.82
C SER A 270 -4.72 -2.11 -4.90
N LEU A 271 -5.83 -2.81 -5.13
CA LEU A 271 -5.98 -3.86 -6.13
C LEU A 271 -7.06 -3.44 -7.13
N VAL A 272 -6.73 -3.44 -8.41
CA VAL A 272 -7.65 -3.23 -9.54
C VAL A 272 -7.78 -4.54 -10.29
N MET A 273 -8.97 -5.12 -10.27
CA MET A 273 -9.20 -6.52 -10.63
C MET A 273 -10.19 -6.61 -11.79
N THR A 274 -9.76 -7.21 -12.89
CA THR A 274 -10.60 -7.70 -13.99
C THR A 274 -10.61 -9.22 -13.96
N SER A 275 -11.45 -9.84 -14.80
CA SER A 275 -11.60 -11.30 -14.83
C SER A 275 -10.31 -12.08 -15.12
N ASP A 276 -9.34 -11.47 -15.79
CA ASP A 276 -8.13 -12.10 -16.30
C ASP A 276 -6.82 -11.53 -15.73
N MET A 277 -6.89 -10.47 -14.93
CA MET A 277 -5.71 -9.80 -14.37
C MET A 277 -6.05 -9.01 -13.11
N VAL A 278 -5.10 -8.96 -12.18
CA VAL A 278 -5.13 -8.04 -11.03
C VAL A 278 -3.91 -7.14 -11.10
N ILE A 279 -4.14 -5.83 -11.24
CA ILE A 279 -3.10 -4.82 -11.07
C ILE A 279 -3.06 -4.46 -9.59
N TYR A 280 -1.89 -4.57 -8.96
CA TYR A 280 -1.70 -4.10 -7.59
C TYR A 280 -0.80 -2.88 -7.56
N LEU A 281 -1.13 -1.93 -6.69
CA LEU A 281 -0.37 -0.72 -6.40
C LEU A 281 0.09 -0.79 -4.95
N ILE A 282 1.41 -0.77 -4.71
CA ILE A 282 2.00 -0.64 -3.37
C ILE A 282 2.56 0.76 -3.21
N LEU A 283 1.88 1.60 -2.45
CA LEU A 283 2.17 3.02 -2.27
C LEU A 283 3.06 3.26 -1.04
N ARG A 284 4.01 4.19 -1.18
CA ARG A 284 4.96 4.56 -0.13
C ARG A 284 5.14 6.07 -0.11
N PRO A 285 4.52 6.78 0.85
CA PRO A 285 4.72 8.22 0.96
C PRO A 285 6.18 8.54 1.28
N THR A 286 6.78 9.44 0.50
CA THR A 286 8.15 9.95 0.70
C THR A 286 8.17 11.37 1.25
N GLY A 287 7.01 12.05 1.27
CA GLY A 287 6.84 13.39 1.80
C GLY A 287 5.37 13.81 1.86
N PRO A 288 5.08 15.07 2.27
CA PRO A 288 3.72 15.62 2.23
C PRO A 288 3.16 15.68 0.81
N GLU A 289 4.03 15.75 -0.21
CA GLU A 289 3.63 15.98 -1.60
C GLU A 289 4.34 15.03 -2.56
N THR A 290 4.92 13.95 -2.05
CA THR A 290 5.68 12.99 -2.87
C THR A 290 5.44 11.57 -2.39
N MET A 291 5.46 10.63 -3.33
CA MET A 291 5.34 9.20 -3.06
C MET A 291 6.15 8.37 -4.05
N GLU A 292 6.42 7.15 -3.64
CA GLU A 292 6.88 6.06 -4.48
C GLU A 292 5.76 5.03 -4.62
N GLN A 293 5.74 4.29 -5.74
CA GLN A 293 4.80 3.20 -5.94
C GLN A 293 5.39 2.09 -6.78
N ASP A 294 5.19 0.84 -6.34
CA ASP A 294 5.34 -0.32 -7.21
C ASP A 294 3.99 -0.67 -7.82
N THR A 295 3.97 -0.82 -9.14
CA THR A 295 2.82 -1.35 -9.89
C THR A 295 3.19 -2.74 -10.42
N GLY A 296 2.45 -3.75 -10.03
CA GLY A 296 2.64 -5.10 -10.57
C GLY A 296 1.33 -5.75 -10.96
N VAL A 297 1.46 -6.95 -11.53
CA VAL A 297 0.34 -7.73 -12.04
C VAL A 297 0.34 -9.13 -11.44
N LEU A 298 -0.86 -9.63 -11.16
CA LEU A 298 -1.15 -11.03 -10.89
C LEU A 298 -2.10 -11.56 -11.95
N VAL A 299 -1.91 -12.80 -12.33
CA VAL A 299 -2.73 -13.49 -13.33
C VAL A 299 -3.16 -14.85 -12.79
N ALA A 300 -4.15 -15.46 -13.42
CA ALA A 300 -4.64 -16.77 -13.00
C ALA A 300 -3.49 -17.81 -12.93
N PRO A 301 -3.54 -18.78 -12.00
CA PRO A 301 -2.50 -19.79 -11.85
C PRO A 301 -2.20 -20.52 -13.18
N GLY A 302 -0.92 -20.57 -13.56
CA GLY A 302 -0.46 -21.17 -14.81
C GLY A 302 -0.70 -20.33 -16.07
N ALA A 303 -1.25 -19.12 -15.95
CA ALA A 303 -1.44 -18.22 -17.09
C ALA A 303 -0.10 -17.82 -17.73
N THR A 304 0.95 -17.69 -16.92
CA THR A 304 2.31 -17.36 -17.36
C THR A 304 2.91 -18.43 -18.30
N GLU A 305 2.44 -19.67 -18.21
CA GLU A 305 2.91 -20.80 -19.03
C GLU A 305 2.13 -20.95 -20.36
N THR A 306 1.16 -20.07 -20.62
CA THR A 306 0.34 -20.15 -21.84
C THR A 306 1.06 -19.57 -23.05
N SER A 307 0.85 -20.18 -24.22
CA SER A 307 1.44 -19.69 -25.47
C SER A 307 0.99 -18.25 -25.77
N GLY A 308 1.97 -17.37 -25.97
CA GLY A 308 1.74 -15.96 -26.29
C GLY A 308 1.39 -15.09 -25.08
N PHE A 309 1.74 -15.53 -23.87
CA PHE A 309 1.46 -14.79 -22.63
C PHE A 309 2.10 -13.40 -22.66
N GLU A 310 3.39 -13.32 -23.01
CA GLU A 310 4.16 -12.08 -23.01
C GLU A 310 3.56 -11.04 -23.98
N GLU A 311 3.21 -11.44 -25.20
CA GLU A 311 2.63 -10.51 -26.19
C GLU A 311 1.24 -10.01 -25.77
N ARG A 312 0.43 -10.87 -25.13
CA ARG A 312 -0.89 -10.47 -24.64
C ARG A 312 -0.79 -9.57 -23.43
N LEU A 313 0.14 -9.85 -22.51
CA LEU A 313 0.42 -8.98 -21.38
C LEU A 313 0.93 -7.63 -21.87
N GLU A 314 1.87 -7.59 -22.82
CA GLU A 314 2.37 -6.35 -23.42
C GLU A 314 1.25 -5.52 -24.05
N MET A 315 0.31 -6.17 -24.76
CA MET A 315 -0.85 -5.50 -25.34
C MET A 315 -1.75 -4.86 -24.27
N ILE A 316 -2.02 -5.57 -23.17
CA ILE A 316 -2.79 -5.03 -22.04
C ILE A 316 -2.04 -3.85 -21.42
N MET A 317 -0.78 -4.04 -21.05
CA MET A 317 0.01 -3.02 -20.34
C MET A 317 0.22 -1.77 -21.20
N THR A 318 0.44 -1.90 -22.51
CA THR A 318 0.55 -0.76 -23.43
C THR A 318 -0.75 0.03 -23.55
N SER A 319 -1.89 -0.65 -23.45
CA SER A 319 -3.20 -0.02 -23.51
C SER A 319 -3.55 0.66 -22.19
N ALA A 320 -3.35 -0.04 -21.07
CA ALA A 320 -3.51 0.49 -19.72
C ALA A 320 -2.58 1.70 -19.48
N ALA A 321 -1.35 1.69 -19.99
CA ALA A 321 -0.41 2.81 -19.87
C ALA A 321 -0.97 4.14 -20.42
N LYS A 322 -1.86 4.10 -21.42
CA LYS A 322 -2.50 5.32 -21.96
C LYS A 322 -3.55 5.90 -20.99
N ILE A 323 -4.24 5.03 -20.26
CA ILE A 323 -5.22 5.40 -19.23
C ILE A 323 -4.44 5.96 -18.03
N ILE A 324 -3.45 5.20 -17.56
CA ILE A 324 -2.56 5.57 -16.45
C ILE A 324 -1.84 6.90 -16.71
N ALA A 325 -1.42 7.19 -17.95
CA ALA A 325 -0.79 8.46 -18.28
C ALA A 325 -1.74 9.67 -18.09
N GLN A 326 -3.06 9.47 -18.29
CA GLN A 326 -4.05 10.51 -18.01
C GLN A 326 -4.21 10.72 -16.51
N ASP A 327 -4.26 9.63 -15.72
CA ASP A 327 -4.30 9.66 -14.26
C ASP A 327 -3.09 10.40 -13.68
N MET A 328 -1.89 10.01 -14.08
CA MET A 328 -0.65 10.65 -13.62
C MET A 328 -0.64 12.16 -13.91
N HIS A 329 -1.16 12.56 -15.07
CA HIS A 329 -1.26 13.97 -15.43
C HIS A 329 -2.23 14.73 -14.53
N VAL A 330 -3.41 14.18 -14.26
CA VAL A 330 -4.40 14.85 -13.40
C VAL A 330 -3.99 14.85 -11.94
N ASP A 331 -3.36 13.79 -11.42
CA ASP A 331 -2.84 13.73 -10.05
C ASP A 331 -1.82 14.85 -9.80
N GLU A 332 -0.91 15.07 -10.76
CA GLU A 332 0.07 16.16 -10.68
C GLU A 332 -0.63 17.53 -10.64
N LEU A 333 -1.64 17.75 -11.50
CA LEU A 333 -2.39 19.01 -11.54
C LEU A 333 -3.27 19.21 -10.30
N VAL A 334 -3.84 18.14 -9.74
CA VAL A 334 -4.57 18.18 -8.47
C VAL A 334 -3.63 18.60 -7.35
N GLN A 335 -2.44 18.01 -7.24
CA GLN A 335 -1.45 18.42 -6.25
C GLN A 335 -1.05 19.89 -6.41
N GLN A 336 -0.85 20.36 -7.64
CA GLN A 336 -0.59 21.78 -7.90
C GLN A 336 -1.75 22.67 -7.44
N GLY A 337 -2.99 22.25 -7.73
CA GLY A 337 -4.21 22.95 -7.33
C GLY A 337 -4.40 23.03 -5.82
N LEU A 338 -4.04 21.97 -5.08
CA LEU A 338 -4.15 21.89 -3.62
C LEU A 338 -3.31 22.96 -2.89
N ARG A 339 -2.26 23.50 -3.52
CA ARG A 339 -1.45 24.61 -2.98
C ARG A 339 -2.10 25.98 -3.14
N SER A 340 -3.16 26.09 -3.93
CA SER A 340 -3.82 27.36 -4.19
C SER A 340 -4.49 27.88 -2.92
N ARG A 341 -4.32 29.17 -2.62
CA ARG A 341 -5.11 29.86 -1.58
C ARG A 341 -6.63 29.84 -1.84
N PHE A 342 -7.04 29.46 -3.04
CA PHE A 342 -8.43 29.31 -3.46
C PHE A 342 -8.90 27.84 -3.43
N ALA A 343 -8.04 26.89 -3.06
CA ALA A 343 -8.43 25.51 -2.88
C ALA A 343 -9.42 25.43 -1.71
N ILE A 344 -10.58 24.82 -1.97
CA ILE A 344 -11.65 24.61 -0.99
C ILE A 344 -11.79 23.12 -0.70
N ARG A 345 -12.57 22.80 0.33
CA ARG A 345 -13.09 21.45 0.51
C ARG A 345 -14.22 21.24 -0.49
N GLY A 346 -13.95 20.45 -1.53
CA GLY A 346 -14.90 20.14 -2.60
C GLY A 346 -15.98 19.17 -2.14
N ARG A 347 -17.11 19.14 -2.85
CA ARG A 347 -18.21 18.18 -2.61
C ARG A 347 -18.00 16.94 -3.47
N TYR A 348 -18.26 15.78 -2.88
CA TYR A 348 -18.25 14.53 -3.62
C TYR A 348 -19.54 14.35 -4.43
N SER A 349 -19.40 13.78 -5.62
CA SER A 349 -20.44 13.16 -6.43
C SER A 349 -20.96 11.88 -5.77
N TRP A 350 -22.19 11.47 -6.09
CA TRP A 350 -22.69 10.15 -5.68
C TRP A 350 -21.84 8.99 -6.24
N GLN A 351 -21.06 9.24 -7.30
CA GLN A 351 -20.11 8.30 -7.91
C GLN A 351 -18.75 8.25 -7.19
N GLU A 352 -18.58 8.99 -6.10
CA GLU A 352 -17.36 9.06 -5.28
C GLU A 352 -17.59 8.44 -3.88
N GLY A 353 -18.41 7.38 -3.81
CA GLY A 353 -18.68 6.69 -2.55
C GLY A 353 -17.44 6.05 -1.93
N ALA A 354 -16.44 5.68 -2.73
CA ALA A 354 -15.17 5.09 -2.26
C ALA A 354 -14.35 6.10 -1.44
N GLN A 355 -14.40 7.38 -1.79
CA GLN A 355 -13.71 8.50 -1.14
C GLN A 355 -14.32 8.73 0.24
N VAL A 356 -15.63 8.53 0.38
CA VAL A 356 -16.31 8.55 1.68
C VAL A 356 -15.88 7.37 2.54
N GLN A 357 -15.78 6.16 1.99
CA GLN A 357 -15.29 4.99 2.72
C GLN A 357 -13.84 5.17 3.18
N PHE A 358 -12.98 5.66 2.28
CA PHE A 358 -11.59 5.97 2.62
C PHE A 358 -11.50 6.99 3.75
N ASN A 359 -12.29 8.07 3.70
CA ASN A 359 -12.29 9.07 4.76
C ASN A 359 -12.88 8.55 6.08
N ARG A 360 -13.90 7.68 6.04
CA ARG A 360 -14.45 6.99 7.22
C ARG A 360 -13.42 6.10 7.89
N TRP A 361 -12.53 5.50 7.11
CA TRP A 361 -11.37 4.80 7.64
C TRP A 361 -10.32 5.78 8.17
N LEU A 362 -9.97 6.81 7.42
CA LEU A 362 -8.82 7.66 7.70
C LEU A 362 -9.02 8.61 8.90
N THR A 363 -10.13 9.35 8.92
CA THR A 363 -10.30 10.47 9.85
C THR A 363 -10.44 10.05 11.32
N PRO A 364 -11.10 8.93 11.69
CA PRO A 364 -11.13 8.50 13.10
C PRO A 364 -9.74 8.30 13.69
N ARG A 365 -8.76 7.87 12.87
CA ARG A 365 -7.36 7.70 13.30
C ARG A 365 -6.71 9.05 13.60
N TYR A 366 -6.89 10.03 12.72
CA TYR A 366 -6.44 11.41 12.99
C TYR A 366 -7.12 12.00 14.22
N GLN A 367 -8.43 11.83 14.37
CA GLN A 367 -9.16 12.36 15.51
C GLN A 367 -8.70 11.73 16.83
N LYS A 368 -8.47 10.42 16.85
CA LYS A 368 -7.94 9.69 18.01
C LYS A 368 -6.55 10.21 18.40
N ALA A 369 -5.64 10.31 17.44
CA ALA A 369 -4.28 10.80 17.68
C ALA A 369 -4.28 12.25 18.17
N TRP A 370 -5.09 13.11 17.54
CA TRP A 370 -5.25 14.51 17.95
C TRP A 370 -5.81 14.65 19.37
N ALA A 371 -6.79 13.82 19.75
CA ALA A 371 -7.34 13.81 21.10
C ALA A 371 -6.28 13.38 22.13
N ALA A 372 -5.45 12.38 21.81
CA ALA A 372 -4.38 11.91 22.68
C ALA A 372 -3.31 13.00 22.91
N LEU A 373 -2.91 13.72 21.86
CA LEU A 373 -1.98 14.85 21.97
C LEU A 373 -2.53 15.93 22.91
N LYS A 374 -3.79 16.33 22.73
CA LYS A 374 -4.43 17.33 23.61
C LYS A 374 -4.52 16.90 25.07
N SER A 375 -4.70 15.60 25.32
CA SER A 375 -4.73 15.08 26.69
C SER A 375 -3.35 15.02 27.34
N ALA A 376 -2.30 14.78 26.56
CA ALA A 376 -0.92 14.75 27.05
C ALA A 376 -0.41 16.15 27.41
N ASP A 377 -0.89 17.18 26.70
CA ASP A 377 -0.60 18.59 26.97
C ASP A 377 -1.49 19.22 28.06
N ALA A 378 -2.46 18.47 28.62
CA ALA A 378 -3.26 18.97 29.73
C ALA A 378 -2.39 19.09 30.99
N PRO A 379 -2.38 20.25 31.68
CA PRO A 379 -1.62 20.39 32.91
C PRO A 379 -2.09 19.33 33.91
N VAL A 380 -1.13 18.55 34.43
CA VAL A 380 -1.38 17.62 35.55
C VAL A 380 -1.99 18.47 36.67
N ALA A 381 -3.28 18.30 36.93
CA ALA A 381 -3.94 18.97 38.03
C ALA A 381 -3.15 18.63 39.29
N ALA A 382 -2.49 19.64 39.87
CA ALA A 382 -1.82 19.50 41.14
C ALA A 382 -2.88 18.99 42.12
N ASN A 383 -2.68 17.76 42.61
CA ASN A 383 -3.41 17.27 43.75
C ASN A 383 -3.06 18.21 44.92
N GLU A 384 -3.89 19.23 45.15
CA GLU A 384 -3.95 19.92 46.43
C GLU A 384 -4.59 18.96 47.44
N GLY A 385 -3.77 18.02 47.90
CA GLY A 385 -4.01 17.23 49.08
C GLY A 385 -3.47 17.95 50.30
N ALA A 386 -4.40 18.33 51.18
CA ALA A 386 -4.26 18.39 52.63
C ALA A 386 -3.25 19.38 53.24
N ALA A 387 -3.75 20.53 53.67
CA ALA A 387 -3.36 21.12 54.96
C ALA A 387 -4.45 22.07 55.49
N ALA A 388 -5.20 21.58 56.48
CA ALA A 388 -5.83 22.24 57.63
C ALA A 388 -7.24 21.72 57.92
#